data_AF-X0Z9P0-F1
#
_entry.id   AF-X0Z9P0-F1
#
_cell.length_a   1.000
_cell.length_b   1.000
_cell.length_c   1.000
_cell.angle_alpha   90.00
_cell.angle_beta   90.00
_cell.angle_gamma   90.00
#
_symmetry.space_group_name_H-M   'P 1'
#
loop_
_entity.id
_entity.type
_entity.pdbx_description
1 polymer ?
#
loop_
_entity_poly.entity_id
_entity_poly.type
_entity_poly.pdbx_seq_one_letter_code
_entity_poly.pdbx_strand_id
1 'polypeptide(L)'
;QEGLINKKRFDMKIEEKTKEVFDFIKKYKKNEPAFLVMARPYTAYDANVNNDIVNKILDAGYLAIPLELAPIGSIDISKQMPKMYWIQGQNKLAAIELLNKNKNLFGIDITYFACGPDTQINQQMICRAQKPFLTIEMDEHTGDAGIDTRLQAFFNTVKSYLEIGAKQTSKVFSVKLKGLDKIKGKKILLFPPMSKHNYAISAVFNAYRIQSRVLEVSPDETMERARSCTCGLVCTPYLHTTEAMLNFMQKPGFDQEKFAFFQATTDCGPCRLGQYASLESLLFQKKGIDVDIIIGGELGSEFNLGILLLIKAWSGMTAVDQLE
;
A
#
# COMPACT_ATOMS: atom_id res chain seq x y z
N GLN A 1 3.61 17.82 30.73
CA GLN A 1 2.45 17.08 31.29
C GLN A 1 1.13 17.71 30.84
N GLU A 2 0.93 19.02 31.01
CA GLU A 2 -0.30 19.72 30.59
C GLU A 2 -0.65 19.52 29.10
N GLY A 3 0.34 19.57 28.20
CA GLY A 3 0.12 19.30 26.77
C GLY A 3 -0.49 17.92 26.47
N LEU A 4 -0.09 16.88 27.22
CA LEU A 4 -0.68 15.53 27.07
C LEU A 4 -2.13 15.49 27.56
N ILE A 5 -2.44 16.22 28.64
CA ILE A 5 -3.82 16.33 29.16
C ILE A 5 -4.70 17.06 28.14
N ASN A 6 -4.21 18.17 27.58
CA ASN A 6 -4.94 18.93 26.56
C ASN A 6 -5.13 18.11 25.28
N LYS A 7 -4.12 17.34 24.85
CA LYS A 7 -4.25 16.41 23.72
C LYS A 7 -5.33 15.36 23.97
N LYS A 8 -5.33 14.70 25.13
CA LYS A 8 -6.38 13.73 25.49
C LYS A 8 -7.78 14.34 25.50
N ARG A 9 -7.93 15.55 26.03
CA ARG A 9 -9.20 16.29 26.00
C ARG A 9 -9.65 16.61 24.58
N PHE A 10 -8.73 17.02 23.71
CA PHE A 10 -9.01 17.26 22.30
C PHE A 10 -9.45 15.96 21.60
N ASP A 11 -8.75 14.86 21.82
CA ASP A 11 -9.07 13.56 21.22
C ASP A 11 -10.46 13.07 21.62
N MET A 12 -10.84 13.19 22.90
CA MET A 12 -12.20 12.86 23.35
C MET A 12 -13.28 13.70 22.65
N LYS A 13 -13.04 15.01 22.48
CA LYS A 13 -13.98 15.89 21.75
C LYS A 13 -14.11 15.48 20.27
N ILE A 14 -13.00 15.10 19.64
CA ILE A 14 -13.01 14.61 18.26
C ILE A 14 -13.78 13.29 18.15
N GLU A 15 -13.61 12.37 19.10
CA GLU A 15 -14.36 11.11 19.14
C GLU A 15 -15.87 11.33 19.33
N GLU A 16 -16.26 12.22 20.24
CA GLU A 16 -17.67 12.63 20.43
C GLU A 16 -18.23 13.23 19.13
N LYS A 17 -17.49 14.15 18.50
CA LYS A 17 -17.93 14.79 17.26
C LYS A 17 -18.02 13.81 16.10
N THR A 18 -17.08 12.87 16.02
CA THR A 18 -17.09 11.79 15.02
C THR A 18 -18.36 10.94 15.15
N LYS A 19 -18.77 10.59 16.37
CA LYS A 19 -20.02 9.85 16.61
C LYS A 19 -21.24 10.64 16.15
N GLU A 20 -21.33 11.92 16.51
CA GLU A 20 -22.41 12.80 16.07
C GLU A 20 -22.52 12.86 14.53
N VAL A 21 -21.40 13.08 13.85
CA VAL A 21 -21.35 13.16 12.38
C VAL A 21 -21.79 11.85 11.74
N PHE A 22 -21.29 10.70 12.21
CA PHE A 22 -21.64 9.41 11.63
C PHE A 22 -23.07 8.96 11.96
N ASP A 23 -23.61 9.31 13.12
CA ASP A 23 -25.03 9.10 13.43
C ASP A 23 -25.94 10.02 12.61
N PHE A 24 -25.48 11.24 12.31
CA PHE A 24 -26.14 12.11 11.35
C PHE A 24 -26.13 11.51 9.95
N ILE A 25 -24.99 11.01 9.45
CA ILE A 25 -24.89 10.37 8.13
C ILE A 25 -25.84 9.16 7.99
N LYS A 26 -25.99 8.34 9.04
CA LYS A 26 -26.96 7.23 9.03
C LYS A 26 -28.41 7.68 8.85
N LYS A 27 -28.75 8.88 9.35
CA LYS A 27 -30.10 9.47 9.29
C LYS A 27 -30.28 10.36 8.05
N TYR A 28 -29.20 10.99 7.59
CA TYR A 28 -29.19 11.89 6.45
C TYR A 28 -29.36 11.11 5.15
N LYS A 29 -30.32 11.54 4.34
CA LYS A 29 -30.61 11.11 2.96
C LYS A 29 -30.05 9.73 2.60
N LYS A 30 -30.83 8.69 2.92
CA LYS A 30 -30.49 7.25 2.87
C LYS A 30 -29.84 6.74 1.57
N ASN A 31 -29.83 7.54 0.49
CA ASN A 31 -29.29 7.22 -0.83
C ASN A 31 -28.34 8.27 -1.44
N GLU A 32 -28.00 9.37 -0.75
CA GLU A 32 -27.02 10.34 -1.28
C GLU A 32 -25.58 9.98 -0.86
N PRO A 33 -24.59 10.18 -1.74
CA PRO A 33 -23.21 9.95 -1.40
C PRO A 33 -22.67 11.04 -0.46
N ALA A 34 -21.86 10.62 0.52
CA ALA A 34 -21.02 11.50 1.31
C ALA A 34 -19.55 11.24 0.98
N PHE A 35 -18.71 12.27 1.04
CA PHE A 35 -17.30 12.19 0.65
C PHE A 35 -16.38 12.38 1.85
N LEU A 36 -15.56 11.37 2.12
CA LEU A 36 -14.45 11.42 3.06
C LEU A 36 -13.23 12.03 2.36
N VAL A 37 -12.78 13.17 2.85
CA VAL A 37 -11.58 13.86 2.36
C VAL A 37 -10.36 13.29 3.07
N MET A 38 -9.60 12.46 2.35
CA MET A 38 -8.43 11.74 2.84
C MET A 38 -7.17 12.53 2.51
N ALA A 39 -6.85 13.50 3.36
CA ALA A 39 -5.70 14.39 3.16
C ALA A 39 -4.87 14.48 4.44
N ARG A 40 -3.61 14.92 4.32
CA ARG A 40 -2.79 15.24 5.49
C ARG A 40 -3.31 16.53 6.12
N PRO A 41 -3.18 16.75 7.44
CA PRO A 41 -3.76 17.92 8.11
C PRO A 41 -3.36 19.26 7.46
N TYR A 42 -2.08 19.41 7.11
CA TYR A 42 -1.58 20.64 6.45
C TYR A 42 -2.12 20.85 5.01
N THR A 43 -2.82 19.87 4.46
CA THR A 43 -3.48 19.92 3.14
C THR A 43 -4.99 20.05 3.31
N ALA A 44 -5.56 19.36 4.29
CA ALA A 44 -7.00 19.30 4.50
C ALA A 44 -7.61 20.67 4.86
N TYR A 45 -6.84 21.51 5.55
CA TYR A 45 -7.37 22.70 6.23
C TYR A 45 -6.92 24.05 5.65
N ASP A 46 -6.13 24.05 4.58
CA ASP A 46 -5.71 25.27 3.89
C ASP A 46 -6.29 25.28 2.46
N ALA A 47 -7.24 26.18 2.23
CA ALA A 47 -7.94 26.32 0.96
C ALA A 47 -7.01 26.73 -0.20
N ASN A 48 -5.91 27.44 0.08
CA ASN A 48 -4.94 27.81 -0.95
C ASN A 48 -4.08 26.61 -1.38
N VAL A 49 -3.89 25.65 -0.46
CA VAL A 49 -3.05 24.47 -0.70
C VAL A 49 -3.84 23.35 -1.36
N ASN A 50 -5.14 23.22 -1.06
CA ASN A 50 -5.99 22.18 -1.63
C ASN A 50 -6.95 22.68 -2.72
N ASN A 51 -6.79 23.92 -3.21
CA ASN A 51 -7.69 24.52 -4.22
C ASN A 51 -9.16 24.46 -3.80
N ASP A 52 -9.42 24.71 -2.52
CA ASP A 52 -10.73 24.77 -1.90
C ASP A 52 -11.64 23.55 -2.16
N ILE A 53 -11.06 22.35 -2.30
CA ILE A 53 -11.77 21.10 -2.64
C ILE A 53 -12.96 20.85 -1.69
N VAL A 54 -12.82 21.18 -0.41
CA VAL A 54 -13.88 20.97 0.59
C VAL A 54 -15.12 21.80 0.24
N ASN A 55 -14.97 23.09 -0.05
CA ASN A 55 -16.10 23.94 -0.43
C ASN A 55 -16.65 23.52 -1.80
N LYS A 56 -15.81 23.12 -2.76
CA LYS A 56 -16.27 22.60 -4.05
C LYS A 56 -17.18 21.37 -3.92
N ILE A 57 -16.93 20.49 -2.94
CA ILE A 57 -17.80 19.35 -2.64
C ILE A 57 -19.14 19.84 -2.03
N LEU A 58 -19.09 20.81 -1.13
CA LEU A 58 -20.28 21.39 -0.49
C LEU A 58 -21.17 22.15 -1.49
N ASP A 59 -20.57 22.93 -2.38
CA ASP A 59 -21.25 23.69 -3.45
C ASP A 59 -21.92 22.76 -4.47
N ALA A 60 -21.33 21.59 -4.70
CA ALA A 60 -21.94 20.52 -5.49
C ALA A 60 -23.12 19.81 -4.77
N GLY A 61 -23.43 20.22 -3.53
CA GLY A 61 -24.55 19.72 -2.73
C GLY A 61 -24.25 18.44 -1.94
N TYR A 62 -22.99 18.04 -1.80
CA TYR A 62 -22.60 16.83 -1.08
C TYR A 62 -21.96 17.14 0.27
N LEU A 63 -22.04 16.17 1.18
CA LEU A 63 -21.35 16.28 2.47
C LEU A 63 -19.85 15.97 2.29
N ALA A 64 -18.99 16.91 2.71
CA ALA A 64 -17.55 16.71 2.85
C ALA A 64 -17.19 16.42 4.31
N ILE A 65 -16.52 15.29 4.56
CA ILE A 65 -16.15 14.81 5.90
C ILE A 65 -14.62 14.78 5.98
N PRO A 66 -13.99 15.54 6.88
CA PRO A 66 -12.56 15.43 7.13
C PRO A 66 -12.18 14.04 7.69
N LEU A 67 -10.99 13.55 7.35
CA LEU A 67 -10.49 12.26 7.83
C LEU A 67 -10.44 12.16 9.37
N GLU A 68 -10.15 13.26 10.05
CA GLU A 68 -10.07 13.36 11.51
C GLU A 68 -11.44 13.20 12.19
N LEU A 69 -12.54 13.43 11.46
CA LEU A 69 -13.91 13.21 11.95
C LEU A 69 -14.48 11.86 11.51
N ALA A 70 -13.60 10.90 11.14
CA ALA A 70 -13.98 9.54 10.80
C ALA A 70 -13.54 8.54 11.89
N PRO A 71 -14.33 7.49 12.17
CA PRO A 71 -14.06 6.50 13.22
C PRO A 71 -12.97 5.49 12.83
N ILE A 72 -11.90 5.94 12.18
CA ILE A 72 -10.81 5.10 11.65
C ILE A 72 -9.97 4.47 12.78
N GLY A 73 -9.87 5.10 13.94
CA GLY A 73 -9.12 4.56 15.09
C GLY A 73 -9.69 3.24 15.65
N SER A 74 -10.94 2.91 15.32
CA SER A 74 -11.56 1.62 15.68
C SER A 74 -11.25 0.49 14.70
N ILE A 75 -10.61 0.80 13.57
CA ILE A 75 -10.32 -0.16 12.49
C ILE A 75 -8.89 -0.66 12.65
N ASP A 76 -8.77 -1.89 13.15
CA ASP A 76 -7.48 -2.59 13.18
C ASP A 76 -7.14 -3.12 11.78
N ILE A 77 -6.11 -2.52 11.18
CA ILE A 77 -5.53 -2.93 9.89
C ILE A 77 -4.23 -3.73 10.05
N SER A 78 -3.73 -3.90 11.28
CA SER A 78 -2.39 -4.46 11.54
C SER A 78 -2.20 -5.86 10.95
N LYS A 79 -3.26 -6.68 10.98
CA LYS A 79 -3.24 -8.05 10.43
C LYS A 79 -3.24 -8.08 8.92
N GLN A 80 -4.01 -7.19 8.28
CA GLN A 80 -4.09 -7.10 6.81
C GLN A 80 -2.89 -6.34 6.23
N MET A 81 -2.20 -5.57 7.08
CA MET A 81 -1.21 -4.56 6.71
C MET A 81 0.00 -4.57 7.65
N PRO A 82 0.70 -5.71 7.76
CA PRO A 82 1.95 -5.75 8.47
C PRO A 82 2.92 -4.74 7.84
N LYS A 83 3.72 -4.09 8.68
CA LYS A 83 4.80 -3.17 8.29
C LYS A 83 4.38 -1.84 7.63
N MET A 84 3.10 -1.43 7.64
CA MET A 84 2.76 -0.04 7.29
C MET A 84 3.20 0.90 8.42
N TYR A 85 4.47 1.31 8.42
CA TYR A 85 5.04 2.13 9.49
C TYR A 85 4.70 3.63 9.36
N TRP A 86 4.16 4.07 8.22
CA TRP A 86 3.67 5.45 8.06
C TRP A 86 2.27 5.60 8.66
N ILE A 87 2.15 6.43 9.70
CA ILE A 87 0.84 6.72 10.33
C ILE A 87 -0.20 7.25 9.34
N GLN A 88 0.22 8.08 8.38
CA GLN A 88 -0.69 8.59 7.34
C GLN A 88 -1.12 7.48 6.37
N GLY A 89 -0.24 6.52 6.08
CA GLY A 89 -0.60 5.31 5.35
C GLY A 89 -1.62 4.49 6.12
N GLN A 90 -1.40 4.28 7.42
CA GLN A 90 -2.35 3.57 8.27
C GLN A 90 -3.74 4.22 8.26
N ASN A 91 -3.80 5.55 8.43
CA ASN A 91 -5.04 6.30 8.43
C ASN A 91 -5.79 6.21 7.09
N LYS A 92 -5.09 6.44 5.96
CA LYS A 92 -5.67 6.34 4.61
C LYS A 92 -6.18 4.93 4.31
N LEU A 93 -5.48 3.89 4.78
CA LEU A 93 -5.87 2.51 4.50
C LEU A 93 -7.01 2.03 5.41
N ALA A 94 -7.03 2.46 6.68
CA ALA A 94 -8.20 2.31 7.55
C ALA A 94 -9.42 3.05 6.99
N ALA A 95 -9.22 4.22 6.37
CA ALA A 95 -10.28 4.93 5.66
C ALA A 95 -10.82 4.10 4.50
N ILE A 96 -9.98 3.48 3.66
CA ILE A 96 -10.47 2.56 2.60
C ILE A 96 -11.32 1.43 3.17
N GLU A 97 -10.94 0.81 4.28
CA GLU A 97 -11.76 -0.21 4.95
C GLU A 97 -13.10 0.35 5.45
N LEU A 98 -13.11 1.59 5.96
CA LEU A 98 -14.34 2.29 6.31
C LEU A 98 -15.23 2.53 5.08
N LEU A 99 -14.65 2.96 3.97
CA LEU A 99 -15.37 3.17 2.71
C LEU A 99 -16.01 1.85 2.25
N ASN A 100 -15.24 0.76 2.20
CA ASN A 100 -15.73 -0.57 1.78
C ASN A 100 -16.93 -1.06 2.64
N LYS A 101 -16.95 -0.75 3.94
CA LYS A 101 -18.05 -1.14 4.84
C LYS A 101 -19.32 -0.28 4.68
N ASN A 102 -19.23 0.91 4.10
CA ASN A 102 -20.32 1.88 4.05
C ASN A 102 -20.76 2.17 2.62
N LYS A 103 -21.93 1.68 2.19
CA LYS A 103 -22.42 1.79 0.79
C LYS A 103 -22.33 3.21 0.21
N ASN A 104 -22.76 4.22 0.97
CA ASN A 104 -22.90 5.60 0.49
C ASN A 104 -21.70 6.51 0.81
N LEU A 105 -20.63 6.01 1.43
CA LEU A 105 -19.46 6.82 1.80
C LEU A 105 -18.32 6.64 0.80
N PHE A 106 -17.95 7.66 0.05
CA PHE A 106 -16.89 7.61 -0.96
C PHE A 106 -15.67 8.42 -0.53
N GLY A 107 -14.52 8.17 -1.16
CA GLY A 107 -13.24 8.81 -0.79
C GLY A 107 -12.76 9.78 -1.84
N ILE A 108 -12.20 10.91 -1.38
CA ILE A 108 -11.38 11.83 -2.17
C ILE A 108 -10.03 11.95 -1.45
N ASP A 109 -9.02 11.27 -1.97
CA ASP A 109 -7.63 11.35 -1.55
C ASP A 109 -6.96 12.57 -2.16
N ILE A 110 -6.29 13.36 -1.32
CA ILE A 110 -5.47 14.48 -1.77
C ILE A 110 -4.01 14.13 -1.48
N THR A 111 -3.19 14.21 -2.52
CA THR A 111 -1.75 13.97 -2.46
C THR A 111 -1.00 15.04 -3.26
N TYR A 112 0.33 14.99 -3.26
CA TYR A 112 1.17 15.94 -3.99
C TYR A 112 2.03 15.23 -5.02
N PHE A 113 2.35 15.96 -6.07
CA PHE A 113 3.33 15.53 -7.05
C PHE A 113 4.63 15.08 -6.37
N ALA A 114 5.18 13.98 -6.85
CA ALA A 114 6.42 13.37 -6.36
C ALA A 114 6.42 13.00 -4.85
N CYS A 115 5.27 12.86 -4.20
CA CYS A 115 5.21 12.41 -2.80
C CYS A 115 5.58 10.92 -2.68
N GLY A 116 6.85 10.64 -2.38
CA GLY A 116 7.41 9.28 -2.30
C GLY A 116 6.52 8.30 -1.51
N PRO A 117 6.26 8.50 -0.21
CA PRO A 117 5.44 7.60 0.58
C PRO A 117 4.03 7.40 0.02
N ASP A 118 3.38 8.48 -0.44
CA ASP A 118 2.01 8.42 -0.94
C ASP A 118 1.93 7.61 -2.24
N THR A 119 2.97 7.57 -3.08
CA THR A 119 2.97 6.67 -4.25
C THR A 119 2.70 5.21 -3.86
N GLN A 120 3.32 4.73 -2.77
CA GLN A 120 3.15 3.37 -2.26
C GLN A 120 1.80 3.19 -1.54
N ILE A 121 1.38 4.20 -0.76
CA ILE A 121 0.08 4.18 -0.06
C ILE A 121 -1.07 4.17 -1.08
N ASN A 122 -1.00 4.98 -2.13
CA ASN A 122 -2.00 5.06 -3.20
C ASN A 122 -2.11 3.73 -3.95
N GLN A 123 -0.98 3.07 -4.23
CA GLN A 123 -1.00 1.70 -4.77
C GLN A 123 -1.74 0.73 -3.85
N GLN A 124 -1.46 0.79 -2.56
CA GLN A 124 -2.13 -0.06 -1.57
C GLN A 124 -3.63 0.24 -1.44
N MET A 125 -4.05 1.50 -1.57
CA MET A 125 -5.46 1.89 -1.59
C MET A 125 -6.17 1.35 -2.83
N ILE A 126 -5.57 1.50 -4.03
CA ILE A 126 -6.13 1.02 -5.30
C ILE A 126 -6.25 -0.51 -5.35
N CYS A 127 -5.35 -1.23 -4.69
CA CYS A 127 -5.46 -2.68 -4.58
C CYS A 127 -6.60 -3.13 -3.66
N ARG A 128 -7.04 -2.29 -2.71
CA ARG A 128 -8.00 -2.64 -1.65
C ARG A 128 -9.39 -2.05 -1.83
N ALA A 129 -9.49 -0.94 -2.55
CA ALA A 129 -10.77 -0.28 -2.77
C ALA A 129 -11.70 -1.21 -3.54
N GLN A 130 -12.87 -1.49 -2.97
CA GLN A 130 -13.91 -2.32 -3.60
C GLN A 130 -14.91 -1.48 -4.39
N LYS A 131 -14.69 -0.16 -4.44
CA LYS A 131 -15.54 0.82 -5.10
C LYS A 131 -14.72 2.06 -5.50
N PRO A 132 -15.27 2.94 -6.35
CA PRO A 132 -14.55 4.12 -6.80
C PRO A 132 -14.15 5.04 -5.63
N PHE A 133 -12.93 5.56 -5.70
CA PHE A 133 -12.48 6.73 -4.95
C PHE A 133 -11.63 7.58 -5.89
N LEU A 134 -11.52 8.87 -5.61
CA LEU A 134 -10.72 9.79 -6.41
C LEU A 134 -9.40 10.07 -5.71
N THR A 135 -8.28 10.00 -6.41
CA THR A 135 -7.02 10.61 -5.97
C THR A 135 -6.77 11.86 -6.79
N ILE A 136 -6.59 13.00 -6.11
CA ILE A 136 -6.22 14.25 -6.72
C ILE A 136 -4.78 14.56 -6.30
N GLU A 137 -3.89 14.56 -7.29
CA GLU A 137 -2.51 15.01 -7.14
C GLU A 137 -2.46 16.53 -7.32
N MET A 138 -2.00 17.23 -6.29
CA MET A 138 -1.73 18.66 -6.29
C MET A 138 -0.31 18.91 -6.80
N ASP A 139 -0.19 19.84 -7.73
CA ASP A 139 1.06 20.40 -8.24
C ASP A 139 0.96 21.93 -8.22
N GLU A 140 2.09 22.64 -8.08
CA GLU A 140 2.15 24.11 -8.02
C GLU A 140 1.53 24.77 -9.26
N HIS A 141 1.54 24.07 -10.39
CA HIS A 141 0.94 24.51 -11.65
C HIS A 141 -0.49 24.01 -11.87
N THR A 142 -1.12 23.37 -10.87
CA THR A 142 -2.48 22.84 -11.02
C THR A 142 -3.48 23.98 -11.05
N GLY A 143 -4.11 24.21 -12.21
CA GLY A 143 -5.21 25.18 -12.33
C GLY A 143 -6.53 24.66 -11.77
N ASP A 144 -7.32 25.56 -11.18
CA ASP A 144 -8.63 25.28 -10.57
C ASP A 144 -9.59 24.50 -11.49
N ALA A 145 -9.68 24.89 -12.76
CA ALA A 145 -10.61 24.28 -13.71
C ALA A 145 -10.36 22.76 -13.92
N GLY A 146 -9.11 22.31 -13.77
CA GLY A 146 -8.75 20.91 -13.86
C GLY A 146 -9.29 20.09 -12.69
N ILE A 147 -9.28 20.66 -11.48
CA ILE A 147 -9.81 20.02 -10.27
C ILE A 147 -11.33 19.93 -10.33
N ASP A 148 -12.00 21.01 -10.73
CA ASP A 148 -13.45 21.06 -10.83
C ASP A 148 -13.98 20.00 -11.79
N THR A 149 -13.36 19.88 -12.96
CA THR A 149 -13.74 18.86 -13.96
C THR A 149 -13.56 17.45 -13.43
N ARG A 150 -12.46 17.18 -12.70
CA ARG A 150 -12.20 15.86 -12.08
C ARG A 150 -13.21 15.54 -10.98
N LEU A 151 -13.56 16.51 -10.14
CA LEU A 151 -14.59 16.35 -9.12
C LEU A 151 -15.95 16.06 -9.73
N GLN A 152 -16.37 16.83 -10.74
CA GLN A 152 -17.65 16.61 -11.44
C GLN A 152 -17.71 15.24 -12.12
N ALA A 153 -16.64 14.82 -12.81
CA ALA A 153 -16.55 13.49 -13.40
C ALA A 153 -16.63 12.38 -12.34
N PHE A 154 -16.00 12.58 -11.18
CA PHE A 154 -16.07 11.63 -10.08
C PHE A 154 -17.46 11.54 -9.46
N PHE A 155 -18.14 12.68 -9.25
CA PHE A 155 -19.51 12.69 -8.73
C PHE A 155 -20.47 11.94 -9.67
N ASN A 156 -20.32 12.11 -10.99
CA ASN A 156 -21.09 11.35 -11.97
C ASN A 156 -20.77 9.85 -11.91
N THR A 157 -19.50 9.49 -11.77
CA THR A 157 -19.06 8.09 -11.59
C THR A 157 -19.70 7.46 -10.35
N VAL A 158 -19.75 8.19 -9.24
CA VAL A 158 -20.36 7.72 -7.98
C VAL A 158 -21.86 7.52 -8.12
N LYS A 159 -22.58 8.45 -8.77
CA LYS A 159 -24.01 8.31 -9.07
C LYS A 159 -24.28 7.04 -9.89
N SER A 160 -23.59 6.87 -11.02
CA SER A 160 -23.76 5.68 -11.87
C SER A 160 -23.42 4.39 -11.12
N TYR A 161 -22.36 4.38 -10.30
CA TYR A 161 -22.01 3.22 -9.48
C TYR A 161 -23.13 2.84 -8.50
N LEU A 162 -23.77 3.82 -7.85
CA LEU A 162 -24.88 3.59 -6.93
C LEU A 162 -26.15 3.10 -7.65
N GLU A 163 -26.44 3.63 -8.84
CA GLU A 163 -27.59 3.25 -9.68
C GLU A 163 -27.49 1.80 -10.19
N ILE A 164 -26.29 1.39 -10.64
CA ILE A 164 -26.03 0.02 -11.11
C ILE A 164 -26.21 -1.00 -9.97
N GLY A 165 -26.07 -0.57 -8.71
CA GLY A 165 -26.16 -1.47 -7.56
C GLY A 165 -25.04 -2.50 -7.54
N ALA A 166 -23.85 -2.12 -8.03
CA ALA A 166 -22.70 -3.00 -8.15
C ALA A 166 -22.43 -3.72 -6.83
N LYS A 167 -22.39 -5.07 -6.89
CA LYS A 167 -22.07 -5.88 -5.71
C LYS A 167 -20.61 -5.65 -5.35
N GLN A 168 -20.37 -5.19 -4.13
CA GLN A 168 -19.02 -5.10 -3.58
C GLN A 168 -18.42 -6.51 -3.50
N THR A 169 -17.26 -6.70 -4.11
CA THR A 169 -16.53 -7.97 -4.03
C THR A 169 -15.88 -8.08 -2.66
N SER A 170 -16.25 -9.08 -1.88
CA SER A 170 -15.75 -9.31 -0.51
C SER A 170 -14.28 -9.76 -0.43
N LYS A 171 -13.51 -9.68 -1.52
CA LYS A 171 -12.09 -10.07 -1.51
C LYS A 171 -11.29 -9.03 -0.73
N VAL A 172 -11.08 -9.31 0.56
CA VAL A 172 -10.11 -8.61 1.38
C VAL A 172 -8.75 -9.24 1.09
N PHE A 173 -7.91 -8.53 0.35
CA PHE A 173 -6.53 -8.95 0.14
C PHE A 173 -5.72 -8.65 1.40
N SER A 174 -5.27 -9.72 2.06
CA SER A 174 -4.35 -9.63 3.20
C SER A 174 -2.94 -9.85 2.71
N VAL A 175 -2.02 -8.99 3.15
CA VAL A 175 -0.60 -9.13 2.82
C VAL A 175 -0.09 -10.46 3.41
N LYS A 176 0.51 -11.31 2.55
CA LYS A 176 1.07 -12.61 2.95
C LYS A 176 2.60 -12.52 3.01
N LEU A 177 3.10 -12.15 4.19
CA LEU A 177 4.52 -12.24 4.50
C LEU A 177 4.76 -13.47 5.37
N LYS A 178 5.77 -14.26 5.03
CA LYS A 178 6.20 -15.41 5.84
C LYS A 178 7.67 -15.27 6.21
N GLY A 179 8.03 -15.85 7.36
CA GLY A 179 9.42 -16.06 7.75
C GLY A 179 10.04 -17.19 6.94
N LEU A 180 11.38 -17.21 6.87
CA LEU A 180 12.09 -18.23 6.09
C LEU A 180 11.95 -19.65 6.67
N ASP A 181 11.69 -19.76 7.98
CA ASP A 181 11.42 -21.03 8.68
C ASP A 181 10.29 -21.85 8.05
N LYS A 182 9.30 -21.17 7.44
CA LYS A 182 8.13 -21.82 6.83
C LYS A 182 8.42 -22.50 5.49
N ILE A 183 9.57 -22.21 4.87
CA ILE A 183 9.90 -22.68 3.51
C ILE A 183 10.96 -23.77 3.47
N LYS A 184 11.76 -23.92 4.53
CA LYS A 184 12.87 -24.88 4.55
C LYS A 184 12.38 -26.30 4.18
N GLY A 185 12.87 -26.81 3.05
CA GLY A 185 12.52 -28.13 2.51
C GLY A 185 11.16 -28.24 1.82
N LYS A 186 10.42 -27.13 1.62
CA LYS A 186 9.08 -27.12 1.02
C LYS A 186 9.02 -26.38 -0.32
N LYS A 187 9.69 -25.21 -0.41
CA LYS A 187 9.65 -24.36 -1.60
C LYS A 187 11.06 -23.93 -2.02
N ILE A 188 11.22 -23.60 -3.30
CA ILE A 188 12.41 -22.98 -3.86
C ILE A 188 12.28 -21.46 -3.72
N LEU A 189 13.25 -20.83 -3.05
CA LEU A 189 13.28 -19.39 -2.84
C LEU A 189 13.90 -18.65 -4.04
N LEU A 190 13.21 -17.63 -4.52
CA LEU A 190 13.61 -16.84 -5.69
C LEU A 190 13.99 -15.43 -5.27
N PHE A 191 15.25 -15.06 -5.46
CA PHE A 191 15.73 -13.71 -5.21
C PHE A 191 15.53 -12.82 -6.43
N PRO A 192 15.02 -11.58 -6.28
CA PRO A 192 14.96 -10.63 -7.39
C PRO A 192 16.38 -10.25 -7.83
N PRO A 193 16.59 -9.88 -9.10
CA PRO A 193 17.90 -9.52 -9.62
C PRO A 193 18.28 -8.07 -9.24
N MET A 194 18.27 -7.76 -7.94
CA MET A 194 18.58 -6.41 -7.44
C MET A 194 20.08 -6.10 -7.47
N SER A 195 20.92 -7.10 -7.16
CA SER A 195 22.37 -6.92 -7.05
C SER A 195 23.09 -8.27 -7.18
N LYS A 196 24.36 -8.26 -7.60
CA LYS A 196 25.20 -9.46 -7.67
C LYS A 196 25.35 -10.15 -6.31
N HIS A 197 25.21 -9.40 -5.23
CA HIS A 197 25.16 -9.88 -3.84
C HIS A 197 24.14 -11.00 -3.63
N ASN A 198 23.01 -10.98 -4.35
CA ASN A 198 21.98 -12.02 -4.22
C ASN A 198 22.47 -13.41 -4.69
N TYR A 199 23.45 -13.48 -5.59
CA TYR A 199 24.07 -14.75 -5.98
C TYR A 199 24.90 -15.35 -4.85
N ALA A 200 25.67 -14.52 -4.12
CA ALA A 200 26.42 -14.96 -2.96
C ALA A 200 25.49 -15.43 -1.84
N ILE A 201 24.42 -14.68 -1.55
CA ILE A 201 23.40 -15.07 -0.56
C ILE A 201 22.74 -16.39 -0.97
N SER A 202 22.37 -16.54 -2.24
CA SER A 202 21.75 -17.78 -2.75
C SER A 202 22.70 -18.98 -2.64
N ALA A 203 24.00 -18.81 -2.92
CA ALA A 203 25.00 -19.87 -2.76
C ALA A 203 25.11 -20.32 -1.28
N VAL A 204 25.15 -19.36 -0.34
CA VAL A 204 25.15 -19.65 1.09
C VAL A 204 23.88 -20.39 1.51
N PHE A 205 22.70 -19.96 1.03
CA PHE A 205 21.43 -20.61 1.36
C PHE A 205 21.40 -22.06 0.87
N ASN A 206 21.87 -22.32 -0.35
CA ASN A 206 21.96 -23.68 -0.90
C ASN A 206 22.92 -24.57 -0.08
N ALA A 207 24.06 -24.03 0.39
CA ALA A 207 24.98 -24.75 1.27
C ALA A 207 24.32 -25.16 2.61
N TYR A 208 23.36 -24.37 3.09
CA TYR A 208 22.57 -24.65 4.29
C TYR A 208 21.25 -25.40 4.00
N ARG A 209 21.13 -26.03 2.82
CA ARG A 209 19.98 -26.82 2.37
C ARG A 209 18.68 -26.01 2.22
N ILE A 210 18.79 -24.72 1.94
CA ILE A 210 17.68 -23.85 1.58
C ILE A 210 17.77 -23.64 0.06
N GLN A 211 16.95 -24.38 -0.68
CA GLN A 211 16.94 -24.31 -2.13
C GLN A 211 16.61 -22.90 -2.58
N SER A 212 17.55 -22.26 -3.29
CA SER A 212 17.35 -20.90 -3.77
C SER A 212 18.04 -20.65 -5.10
N ARG A 213 17.54 -19.64 -5.83
CA ARG A 213 18.19 -19.10 -7.03
C ARG A 213 17.85 -17.63 -7.20
N VAL A 214 18.69 -16.92 -7.95
CA VAL A 214 18.41 -15.55 -8.38
C VAL A 214 17.62 -15.60 -9.69
N LEU A 215 16.60 -14.75 -9.80
CA LEU A 215 15.84 -14.57 -11.02
C LEU A 215 16.72 -13.91 -12.10
N GLU A 216 16.40 -14.18 -13.35
CA GLU A 216 16.99 -13.45 -14.48
C GLU A 216 16.41 -12.03 -14.54
N VAL A 217 17.22 -11.09 -15.03
CA VAL A 217 16.73 -9.76 -15.40
C VAL A 217 15.70 -9.92 -16.52
N SER A 218 14.59 -9.19 -16.42
CA SER A 218 13.59 -9.20 -17.50
C SER A 218 14.22 -8.65 -18.79
N PRO A 219 13.99 -9.29 -19.95
CA PRO A 219 14.49 -8.79 -21.22
C PRO A 219 13.77 -7.52 -21.68
N ASP A 220 12.59 -7.24 -21.10
CA ASP A 220 11.86 -6.01 -21.36
C ASP A 220 12.40 -4.89 -20.47
N GLU A 221 13.17 -3.97 -21.05
CA GLU A 221 13.76 -2.80 -20.37
C GLU A 221 12.73 -1.76 -19.93
N THR A 222 11.55 -1.75 -20.54
CA THR A 222 10.50 -0.78 -20.22
C THR A 222 9.72 -1.16 -18.97
N MET A 223 9.78 -2.43 -18.56
CA MET A 223 9.03 -3.00 -17.44
C MET A 223 7.51 -2.91 -17.65
N GLU A 224 7.01 -3.17 -18.87
CA GLU A 224 5.59 -2.98 -19.23
C GLU A 224 4.67 -3.81 -18.31
N ARG A 225 5.04 -5.05 -17.95
CA ARG A 225 4.17 -5.88 -17.11
C ARG A 225 4.03 -5.30 -15.71
N ALA A 226 5.12 -4.83 -15.11
CA ALA A 226 5.07 -4.13 -13.82
C ALA A 226 4.30 -2.81 -13.95
N ARG A 227 4.60 -1.98 -14.96
CA ARG A 227 3.92 -0.69 -15.19
C ARG A 227 2.42 -0.85 -15.39
N SER A 228 1.97 -1.84 -16.15
CA SER A 228 0.55 -2.10 -16.41
C SER A 228 -0.29 -2.40 -15.17
N CYS A 229 0.34 -2.82 -14.07
CA CYS A 229 -0.34 -3.14 -12.80
C CYS A 229 0.04 -2.24 -11.63
N THR A 230 0.83 -1.20 -11.89
CA THR A 230 1.19 -0.17 -10.92
C THR A 230 0.69 1.18 -11.41
N CYS A 231 0.50 2.12 -10.50
CA CYS A 231 0.16 3.49 -10.84
C CYS A 231 1.03 4.50 -10.06
N GLY A 232 1.11 5.72 -10.58
CA GLY A 232 1.95 6.76 -10.01
C GLY A 232 3.46 6.49 -10.09
N LEU A 233 4.24 7.36 -9.43
CA LEU A 233 5.70 7.40 -9.49
C LEU A 233 6.37 6.46 -8.48
N VAL A 234 6.07 5.15 -8.60
CA VAL A 234 6.74 4.12 -7.79
C VAL A 234 8.25 4.08 -8.05
N CYS A 235 9.03 3.52 -7.11
CA CYS A 235 10.47 3.40 -7.27
C CYS A 235 10.85 2.59 -8.51
N THR A 236 11.88 3.01 -9.25
CA THR A 236 12.43 2.19 -10.34
C THR A 236 12.88 0.79 -9.87
N PRO A 237 13.57 0.64 -8.72
CA PRO A 237 13.87 -0.70 -8.18
C PRO A 237 12.64 -1.58 -7.94
N TYR A 238 11.51 -1.00 -7.52
CA TYR A 238 10.25 -1.75 -7.33
C TYR A 238 9.72 -2.29 -8.66
N LEU A 239 9.79 -1.49 -9.73
CA LEU A 239 9.40 -1.95 -11.07
C LEU A 239 10.28 -3.12 -11.52
N HIS A 240 11.60 -3.03 -11.36
CA HIS A 240 12.51 -4.12 -11.75
C HIS A 240 12.25 -5.42 -10.98
N THR A 241 12.04 -5.35 -9.66
CA THR A 241 11.77 -6.57 -8.87
C THR A 241 10.42 -7.17 -9.21
N THR A 242 9.39 -6.33 -9.30
CA THR A 242 8.03 -6.76 -9.66
C THR A 242 8.02 -7.37 -11.07
N GLU A 243 8.71 -6.74 -12.03
CA GLU A 243 8.83 -7.22 -13.40
C GLU A 243 9.51 -8.59 -13.45
N ALA A 244 10.65 -8.77 -12.77
CA ALA A 244 11.36 -10.04 -12.74
C ALA A 244 10.48 -11.17 -12.15
N MET A 245 9.73 -10.87 -11.08
CA MET A 245 8.79 -11.83 -10.48
C MET A 245 7.65 -12.17 -11.43
N LEU A 246 7.01 -11.17 -12.05
CA LEU A 246 5.92 -11.37 -13.02
C LEU A 246 6.38 -12.13 -14.27
N ASN A 247 7.55 -11.80 -14.80
CA ASN A 247 8.15 -12.49 -15.94
C ASN A 247 8.42 -13.97 -15.60
N PHE A 248 8.91 -14.26 -14.40
CA PHE A 248 9.11 -15.63 -13.94
C PHE A 248 7.79 -16.40 -13.79
N MET A 249 6.74 -15.76 -13.27
CA MET A 249 5.41 -16.37 -13.12
C MET A 249 4.78 -16.80 -14.46
N GLN A 250 5.19 -16.18 -15.58
CA GLN A 250 4.70 -16.52 -16.92
C GLN A 250 5.43 -17.72 -17.54
N LYS A 251 6.58 -18.12 -17.02
CA LYS A 251 7.38 -19.21 -17.59
C LYS A 251 6.68 -20.57 -17.36
N PRO A 252 6.77 -21.51 -18.33
CA PRO A 252 6.24 -22.86 -18.14
C PRO A 252 6.95 -23.53 -16.96
N GLY A 253 6.16 -24.09 -16.04
CA GLY A 253 6.66 -24.73 -14.82
C GLY A 253 6.63 -23.87 -13.56
N PHE A 254 6.15 -22.62 -13.63
CA PHE A 254 5.79 -21.88 -12.42
C PHE A 254 4.64 -22.57 -11.67
N ASP A 255 4.78 -22.66 -10.35
CA ASP A 255 3.82 -23.27 -9.44
C ASP A 255 3.91 -22.57 -8.09
N GLN A 256 2.83 -21.94 -7.66
CA GLN A 256 2.75 -21.15 -6.41
C GLN A 256 2.99 -21.98 -5.14
N GLU A 257 2.82 -23.30 -5.21
CA GLU A 257 3.12 -24.21 -4.11
C GLU A 257 4.59 -24.64 -4.07
N LYS A 258 5.30 -24.56 -5.20
CA LYS A 258 6.72 -24.94 -5.30
C LYS A 258 7.68 -23.77 -5.13
N PHE A 259 7.25 -22.56 -5.46
CA PHE A 259 8.10 -21.37 -5.43
C PHE A 259 7.63 -20.35 -4.40
N ALA A 260 8.60 -19.62 -3.85
CA ALA A 260 8.37 -18.44 -3.04
C ALA A 260 9.34 -17.33 -3.47
N PHE A 261 8.93 -16.08 -3.38
CA PHE A 261 9.80 -14.95 -3.68
C PHE A 261 10.42 -14.39 -2.41
N PHE A 262 11.68 -13.99 -2.49
CA PHE A 262 12.33 -13.16 -1.48
C PHE A 262 12.14 -11.69 -1.84
N GLN A 263 11.92 -10.84 -0.85
CA GLN A 263 11.96 -9.39 -1.02
C GLN A 263 12.69 -8.76 0.16
N ALA A 264 13.66 -7.90 -0.14
CA ALA A 264 14.36 -7.14 0.87
C ALA A 264 13.39 -6.12 1.49
N THR A 265 13.51 -5.90 2.80
CA THR A 265 12.68 -4.92 3.51
C THR A 265 13.52 -4.18 4.54
N THR A 266 13.06 -2.99 4.92
CA THR A 266 13.58 -2.20 6.04
C THR A 266 12.55 -2.19 7.16
N ASP A 267 12.95 -2.37 8.42
CA ASP A 267 11.99 -2.52 9.53
C ASP A 267 11.57 -1.22 10.20
N CYS A 268 12.38 -0.16 10.09
CA CYS A 268 12.11 1.10 10.79
C CYS A 268 12.50 2.39 10.05
N GLY A 269 12.76 2.34 8.74
CA GLY A 269 13.12 3.52 7.96
C GLY A 269 11.96 4.07 7.12
N PRO A 270 11.93 5.36 6.76
CA PRO A 270 10.94 5.91 5.83
C PRO A 270 11.11 5.38 4.38
N CYS A 271 12.00 4.40 4.17
CA CYS A 271 12.36 3.88 2.87
C CYS A 271 11.22 3.05 2.27
N ARG A 272 10.82 3.42 1.05
CA ARG A 272 9.78 2.72 0.27
C ARG A 272 10.03 1.21 0.12
N LEU A 273 11.29 0.77 0.16
CA LEU A 273 11.67 -0.65 0.15
C LEU A 273 10.92 -1.48 1.19
N GLY A 274 10.67 -0.93 2.39
CA GLY A 274 9.91 -1.61 3.44
C GLY A 274 8.44 -1.91 3.07
N GLN A 275 7.92 -1.34 1.99
CA GLN A 275 6.56 -1.60 1.49
C GLN A 275 6.49 -2.49 0.25
N TYR A 276 7.63 -2.84 -0.37
CA TYR A 276 7.64 -3.57 -1.64
C TYR A 276 6.96 -4.93 -1.51
N ALA A 277 7.34 -5.72 -0.49
CA ALA A 277 6.80 -7.05 -0.26
C ALA A 277 5.27 -7.00 -0.04
N SER A 278 4.80 -6.03 0.75
CA SER A 278 3.37 -5.82 0.99
C SER A 278 2.63 -5.48 -0.29
N LEU A 279 3.20 -4.63 -1.15
CA LEU A 279 2.60 -4.26 -2.42
C LEU A 279 2.60 -5.38 -3.45
N GLU A 280 3.74 -6.04 -3.65
CA GLU A 280 3.86 -7.22 -4.53
C GLU A 280 2.85 -8.29 -4.13
N SER A 281 2.69 -8.57 -2.82
CA SER A 281 1.71 -9.55 -2.32
C SER A 281 0.28 -9.18 -2.74
N LEU A 282 -0.12 -7.93 -2.58
CA LEU A 282 -1.46 -7.46 -2.96
C LEU A 282 -1.68 -7.47 -4.47
N LEU A 283 -0.66 -7.04 -5.21
CA LEU A 283 -0.69 -6.96 -6.66
C LEU A 283 -0.82 -8.35 -7.28
N PHE A 284 -0.07 -9.33 -6.78
CA PHE A 284 -0.16 -10.72 -7.24
C PHE A 284 -1.54 -11.31 -6.92
N GLN A 285 -2.06 -11.09 -5.71
CA GLN A 285 -3.40 -11.56 -5.35
C GLN A 285 -4.50 -10.92 -6.21
N LYS A 286 -4.37 -9.64 -6.56
CA LYS A 286 -5.29 -8.94 -7.48
C LYS A 286 -5.25 -9.54 -8.89
N LYS A 287 -4.09 -10.05 -9.33
CA LYS A 287 -3.92 -10.84 -10.56
C LYS A 287 -4.36 -12.30 -10.42
N GLY A 288 -4.84 -12.72 -9.25
CA GLY A 288 -5.29 -14.10 -8.98
C GLY A 288 -4.15 -15.08 -8.68
N ILE A 289 -2.94 -14.58 -8.39
CA ILE A 289 -1.77 -15.38 -8.05
C ILE A 289 -1.52 -15.30 -6.55
N ASP A 290 -1.54 -16.45 -5.88
CA ASP A 290 -1.40 -16.52 -4.43
C ASP A 290 -0.05 -17.15 -4.06
N VAL A 291 1.01 -16.36 -4.21
CA VAL A 291 2.39 -16.79 -3.94
C VAL A 291 2.90 -16.25 -2.61
N ASP A 292 3.76 -17.03 -1.95
CA ASP A 292 4.42 -16.61 -0.72
C ASP A 292 5.56 -15.63 -1.01
N ILE A 293 5.57 -14.50 -0.27
CA ILE A 293 6.68 -13.56 -0.24
C ILE A 293 7.37 -13.62 1.11
N ILE A 294 8.69 -13.73 1.06
CA ILE A 294 9.58 -13.88 2.21
C ILE A 294 10.38 -12.62 2.37
N ILE A 295 10.30 -12.09 3.56
CA ILE A 295 11.01 -10.90 3.96
C ILE A 295 12.22 -11.27 4.81
N GLY A 296 13.35 -10.63 4.56
CA GLY A 296 14.48 -10.61 5.48
C GLY A 296 14.44 -9.35 6.34
N GLY A 297 14.65 -9.44 7.65
CA GLY A 297 14.89 -8.25 8.47
C GLY A 297 14.22 -8.14 9.84
N GLU A 298 13.41 -9.08 10.33
CA GLU A 298 12.94 -8.94 11.71
C GLU A 298 14.13 -8.89 12.69
N LEU A 299 14.47 -7.68 13.17
CA LEU A 299 15.57 -7.42 14.11
C LEU A 299 15.41 -8.19 15.43
N GLY A 300 14.20 -8.66 15.73
CA GLY A 300 13.92 -9.55 16.87
C GLY A 300 13.92 -11.05 16.54
N SER A 301 13.96 -11.41 15.26
CA SER A 301 14.03 -12.79 14.77
C SER A 301 15.00 -12.86 13.59
N GLU A 302 16.29 -12.72 13.89
CA GLU A 302 17.41 -12.91 12.97
C GLU A 302 17.30 -14.26 12.23
N PHE A 303 16.50 -14.26 11.17
CA PHE A 303 16.10 -15.36 10.31
C PHE A 303 15.64 -16.68 10.99
N ASN A 304 15.68 -16.86 12.31
CA ASN A 304 15.63 -18.16 12.99
C ASN A 304 16.63 -19.20 12.42
N LEU A 305 17.65 -18.75 11.67
CA LEU A 305 18.63 -19.61 11.00
C LEU A 305 19.97 -19.69 11.72
N GLY A 306 20.13 -18.89 12.78
CA GLY A 306 21.33 -18.81 13.59
C GLY A 306 22.37 -17.82 13.05
N ILE A 307 23.09 -17.19 13.98
CA ILE A 307 24.13 -16.19 13.71
C ILE A 307 25.18 -16.65 12.69
N LEU A 308 25.45 -17.95 12.61
CA LEU A 308 26.41 -18.54 11.67
C LEU A 308 26.01 -18.34 10.21
N LEU A 309 24.73 -18.51 9.87
CA LEU A 309 24.27 -18.29 8.50
C LEU A 309 24.41 -16.82 8.13
N LEU A 310 24.06 -15.91 9.05
CA LEU A 310 24.18 -14.47 8.85
C LEU A 310 25.63 -14.05 8.63
N ILE A 311 26.56 -14.56 9.44
CA ILE A 311 28.00 -14.31 9.26
C ILE A 311 28.44 -14.78 7.86
N LYS A 312 28.00 -15.97 7.41
CA LYS A 312 28.36 -16.47 6.07
C LYS A 312 27.74 -15.65 4.94
N ALA A 313 26.48 -15.24 5.08
CA ALA A 313 25.83 -14.35 4.12
C ALA A 313 26.56 -13.00 4.05
N TRP A 314 26.93 -12.44 5.21
CA TRP A 314 27.74 -11.22 5.29
C TRP A 314 29.10 -11.38 4.63
N SER A 315 29.85 -12.45 4.94
CA SER A 315 31.13 -12.73 4.28
C SER A 315 30.98 -12.87 2.76
N GLY A 316 29.91 -13.53 2.30
CA GLY A 316 29.60 -13.65 0.88
C GLY A 316 29.35 -12.30 0.22
N MET A 317 28.58 -11.42 0.87
CA MET A 317 28.34 -10.05 0.39
C MET A 317 29.66 -9.26 0.32
N THR A 318 30.45 -9.23 1.39
CA THR A 318 31.73 -8.51 1.40
C THR A 318 32.74 -9.05 0.39
N ALA A 319 32.67 -10.35 0.06
CA ALA A 319 33.52 -10.94 -0.97
C ALA A 319 33.11 -10.46 -2.37
N VAL A 320 31.81 -10.23 -2.62
CA VAL A 320 31.34 -9.63 -3.86
C VAL A 320 31.83 -8.18 -3.95
N ASP A 321 31.72 -7.39 -2.89
CA ASP A 321 32.22 -6.01 -2.84
C ASP A 321 33.73 -5.92 -3.14
N GLN A 322 34.53 -6.92 -2.73
CA GLN A 322 35.96 -6.97 -3.02
C GLN A 322 36.31 -7.34 -4.46
N LEU A 323 35.35 -7.92 -5.20
CA LEU A 323 35.52 -8.34 -6.59
C LEU A 323 34.99 -7.31 -7.59
N GLU A 324 34.20 -6.33 -7.15
CA GLU A 324 33.73 -5.19 -7.96
C GLU A 324 34.69 -4.00 -7.91
#